data_AF-A0A1L9VCD3-F1
#
_entry.id   AF-A0A1L9VCD3-F1
#
_cell.length_a   1.000
_cell.length_b   1.000
_cell.length_c   1.000
_cell.angle_alpha   90.00
_cell.angle_beta   90.00
_cell.angle_gamma   90.00
#
_symmetry.space_group_name_H-M   'P 1'
#
loop_
_entity.id
_entity.type
_entity.pdbx_description
1 polymer ?
#
loop_
_entity_poly.entity_id
_entity_poly.type
_entity_poly.pdbx_seq_one_letter_code
_entity_poly.pdbx_strand_id
1 'polypeptide(L)'
;MPSSVVESWLRTISFSLCATLAEAKYPFSSGPKAKLADDTSVSFDPLGVAAVLSNPRADASAAKLYVQYDKDTFHWPHTSMIGGTLPAMQMLVEYFTSGLPSKSLSPPIKMCAKATTMIPVRSNSVFRELPLDFGNVWLNHLIAFKSGERNPGNDFMVIYIDGILKLDGKPAERTKDNQRRLGEDLGTGWLVVGRLSLYFLDLVNGAMILASMLIGILAADVWAFTLFFFYGSYWISSALITFLPMVQVFTPPIFEEKSPLYAVYERPEGGTVIFKGRKDNMEAWARTTWKYEPTWVQTTLHWSWMITGSLAAFSSVACMVNMHGYLQLAFLAVLVFATVAEIVATKISRVLQIKAKGPVPCALLTKNDKRTQGIISATIAIQSLCRLEGLDWMQMGLLPNMPVFSHMQATLAEINEIQREVEEPNMTIEEDALRAKMEICYGEYRQKVWDEVGKLGEEAQKDENDKAARWETDRLAERLQEEMRNAVEIWIQHVTGKVTPNALVKQ
;
A
#
# COMPACT_ATOMS: atom_id res chain seq x y z
N MET A 1 -15.96 -2.55 -22.80
CA MET A 1 -14.64 -2.90 -23.38
C MET A 1 -14.79 -4.22 -24.12
N PRO A 2 -14.20 -4.40 -25.31
CA PRO A 2 -14.25 -5.68 -26.00
C PRO A 2 -13.37 -6.66 -25.21
N SER A 3 -13.99 -7.68 -24.61
CA SER A 3 -13.27 -8.80 -24.01
C SER A 3 -12.37 -9.41 -25.07
N SER A 4 -11.08 -9.57 -24.77
CA SER A 4 -10.14 -10.17 -25.70
C SER A 4 -10.63 -11.57 -26.11
N VAL A 5 -10.44 -11.95 -27.37
CA VAL A 5 -10.85 -13.27 -27.91
C VAL A 5 -10.29 -14.42 -27.07
N VAL A 6 -9.17 -14.20 -26.40
CA VAL A 6 -8.50 -15.12 -25.48
C VAL A 6 -9.27 -15.33 -24.17
N GLU A 7 -9.88 -14.29 -23.59
CA GLU A 7 -10.74 -14.42 -22.39
C GLU A 7 -12.02 -15.22 -22.70
N SER A 8 -12.57 -15.04 -23.90
CA SER A 8 -13.71 -15.83 -24.37
C SER A 8 -13.33 -17.30 -24.51
N TRP A 9 -12.17 -17.59 -25.13
CA TRP A 9 -11.65 -18.94 -25.31
C TRP A 9 -11.38 -19.67 -23.99
N LEU A 10 -10.77 -19.00 -23.02
CA LEU A 10 -10.51 -19.59 -21.69
C LEU A 10 -11.82 -19.88 -20.95
N ARG A 11 -12.84 -19.02 -21.06
CA ARG A 11 -14.18 -19.29 -20.52
C ARG A 11 -14.82 -20.50 -21.19
N THR A 12 -14.68 -20.65 -22.51
CA THR A 12 -15.25 -21.79 -23.24
C THR A 12 -14.57 -23.11 -22.87
N ILE A 13 -13.25 -23.11 -22.68
CA ILE A 13 -12.48 -24.29 -22.24
C ILE A 13 -12.89 -24.69 -20.81
N SER A 14 -13.02 -23.72 -19.89
CA SER A 14 -13.47 -24.00 -18.52
C SER A 14 -14.88 -24.58 -18.47
N PHE A 15 -15.80 -24.11 -19.32
CA PHE A 15 -17.16 -24.68 -19.42
C PHE A 15 -17.18 -26.07 -20.09
N SER A 16 -16.32 -26.30 -21.07
CA SER A 16 -16.23 -27.59 -21.78
C SER A 16 -15.60 -28.70 -20.91
N LEU A 17 -14.66 -28.35 -20.03
CA LEU A 17 -14.12 -29.27 -19.02
C LEU A 17 -15.17 -29.69 -17.97
N CYS A 18 -16.10 -28.79 -17.63
CA CYS A 18 -17.22 -29.12 -16.73
C CYS A 18 -18.28 -30.02 -17.39
N ALA A 19 -18.41 -29.98 -18.72
CA ALA A 19 -19.45 -30.72 -19.45
C ALA A 19 -19.04 -32.16 -19.81
N THR A 20 -17.76 -32.50 -19.79
CA THR A 20 -17.24 -33.83 -20.20
C THR A 20 -17.13 -34.86 -19.06
N LEU A 21 -17.58 -34.52 -17.84
CA LEU A 21 -17.55 -35.40 -16.66
C LEU A 21 -18.78 -36.33 -16.53
N ALA A 22 -19.68 -36.35 -17.52
CA ALA A 22 -20.96 -37.05 -17.45
C ALA A 22 -21.00 -38.31 -18.34
N GLU A 23 -20.06 -39.26 -18.18
CA GLU A 23 -20.25 -40.65 -18.61
C GLU A 23 -19.18 -41.60 -18.04
N ALA A 24 -19.05 -41.65 -16.71
CA ALA A 24 -18.30 -42.72 -16.05
C ALA A 24 -19.29 -43.73 -15.45
N LYS A 25 -19.44 -44.89 -16.10
CA LYS A 25 -20.18 -46.03 -15.55
C LYS A 25 -19.44 -46.56 -14.32
N TYR A 26 -20.01 -46.34 -13.13
CA TYR A 26 -19.50 -46.89 -11.87
C TYR A 26 -19.74 -48.41 -11.79
N PRO A 27 -18.74 -49.23 -11.43
CA PRO A 27 -18.93 -50.65 -11.15
C PRO A 27 -19.26 -50.84 -9.67
N PHE A 28 -20.53 -50.65 -9.27
CA PHE A 28 -20.97 -51.07 -7.94
C PHE A 28 -21.50 -52.51 -8.01
N SER A 29 -20.68 -53.46 -7.57
CA SER A 29 -21.17 -54.77 -7.12
C SER A 29 -20.69 -55.00 -5.70
N SER A 30 -21.65 -55.24 -4.79
CA SER A 30 -21.54 -55.49 -3.34
C SER A 30 -21.47 -54.27 -2.41
N GLY A 31 -22.39 -54.22 -1.45
CA GLY A 31 -22.68 -53.08 -0.57
C GLY A 31 -21.64 -52.80 0.52
N PRO A 32 -21.77 -51.67 1.25
CA PRO A 32 -20.72 -51.20 2.13
C PRO A 32 -20.70 -51.97 3.45
N LYS A 33 -19.59 -52.66 3.72
CA LYS A 33 -19.18 -52.99 5.10
C LYS A 33 -18.11 -51.98 5.51
N ALA A 34 -18.48 -51.04 6.36
CA ALA A 34 -17.50 -50.17 7.01
C ALA A 34 -16.57 -51.04 7.88
N LYS A 35 -15.29 -51.12 7.50
CA LYS A 35 -14.21 -51.52 8.39
C LYS A 35 -13.19 -50.38 8.41
N LEU A 36 -12.89 -49.87 9.59
CA LEU A 36 -11.80 -48.94 9.83
C LEU A 36 -10.51 -49.71 10.09
N ALA A 37 -9.44 -49.18 9.50
CA ALA A 37 -8.00 -49.40 9.66
C ALA A 37 -7.44 -50.82 9.48
N ASP A 38 -6.55 -50.97 8.50
CA ASP A 38 -5.29 -51.69 8.69
C ASP A 38 -4.17 -50.96 7.93
N ASP A 39 -3.07 -50.70 8.63
CA ASP A 39 -2.28 -49.46 8.64
C ASP A 39 -0.96 -49.50 7.83
N THR A 40 -0.38 -48.33 7.49
CA THR A 40 1.05 -47.97 7.71
C THR A 40 1.28 -46.44 7.68
N SER A 41 0.79 -45.80 8.74
CA SER A 41 1.09 -44.52 9.41
C SER A 41 1.60 -43.30 8.61
N VAL A 42 0.70 -42.33 8.44
CA VAL A 42 0.91 -40.93 8.89
C VAL A 42 -0.35 -40.54 9.67
N SER A 43 -0.20 -39.91 10.84
CA SER A 43 -1.31 -39.31 11.59
C SER A 43 -0.92 -37.91 12.06
N PHE A 44 -1.62 -36.89 11.57
CA PHE A 44 -1.42 -35.50 12.00
C PHE A 44 -2.23 -35.20 13.26
N ASP A 45 -1.62 -34.45 14.18
CA ASP A 45 -2.32 -33.88 15.33
C ASP A 45 -3.43 -32.92 14.83
N PRO A 46 -4.71 -33.13 15.18
CA PRO A 46 -5.80 -32.21 14.87
C PRO A 46 -5.52 -30.77 15.30
N LEU A 47 -4.77 -30.57 16.39
CA LEU A 47 -4.34 -29.25 16.83
C LEU A 47 -3.27 -28.67 15.91
N GLY A 48 -2.37 -29.50 15.39
CA GLY A 48 -1.41 -29.12 14.34
C GLY A 48 -2.10 -28.71 13.05
N VAL A 49 -3.16 -29.43 12.64
CA VAL A 49 -3.99 -29.05 11.47
C VAL A 49 -4.73 -27.74 11.74
N ALA A 50 -5.34 -27.56 12.92
CA ALA A 50 -6.00 -26.32 13.31
C ALA A 50 -5.02 -25.12 13.35
N ALA A 51 -3.79 -25.34 13.81
CA ALA A 51 -2.74 -24.33 13.79
C ALA A 51 -2.35 -23.92 12.37
N VAL A 52 -2.23 -24.90 11.45
CA VAL A 52 -2.00 -24.63 10.02
C VAL A 52 -3.17 -23.85 9.42
N LEU A 53 -4.42 -24.21 9.77
CA LEU A 53 -5.63 -23.51 9.34
C LEU A 53 -5.71 -22.05 9.86
N SER A 54 -5.04 -21.75 10.98
CA SER A 54 -4.93 -20.40 11.58
C SER A 54 -3.82 -19.56 10.96
N ASN A 55 -3.57 -19.71 9.65
CA ASN A 55 -2.53 -18.95 8.96
C ASN A 55 -2.90 -17.46 8.88
N PRO A 56 -2.15 -16.54 9.52
CA PRO A 56 -2.46 -15.10 9.48
C PRO A 56 -2.35 -14.50 8.07
N ARG A 57 -1.65 -15.16 7.13
CA ARG A 57 -1.59 -14.74 5.73
C ARG A 57 -2.92 -14.98 5.00
N ALA A 58 -3.73 -15.93 5.46
CA ALA A 58 -5.03 -16.23 4.87
C ALA A 58 -6.03 -15.08 5.06
N ASP A 59 -6.01 -14.42 6.22
CA ASP A 59 -6.82 -13.22 6.47
C ASP A 59 -6.48 -12.10 5.48
N ALA A 60 -5.19 -11.85 5.27
CA ALA A 60 -4.69 -10.86 4.30
C ALA A 60 -5.07 -11.24 2.86
N SER A 61 -4.98 -12.51 2.49
CA SER A 61 -5.37 -13.00 1.16
C SER A 61 -6.87 -12.87 0.91
N ALA A 62 -7.70 -13.19 1.90
CA ALA A 62 -9.15 -13.05 1.83
C ALA A 62 -9.57 -11.57 1.71
N ALA A 63 -8.88 -10.66 2.42
CA ALA A 63 -9.07 -9.22 2.25
C ALA A 63 -8.71 -8.75 0.83
N LYS A 64 -7.59 -9.21 0.25
CA LYS A 64 -7.24 -8.91 -1.15
C LYS A 64 -8.27 -9.46 -2.14
N LEU A 65 -8.79 -10.66 -1.89
CA LEU A 65 -9.84 -11.28 -2.70
C LEU A 65 -11.11 -10.43 -2.72
N TYR A 66 -11.53 -9.91 -1.57
CA TYR A 66 -12.77 -9.14 -1.43
C TYR A 66 -12.70 -7.73 -2.01
N VAL A 67 -11.56 -7.06 -1.85
CA VAL A 67 -11.40 -5.67 -2.30
C VAL A 67 -10.98 -5.59 -3.77
N GLN A 68 -10.12 -6.49 -4.26
CA GLN A 68 -9.54 -6.45 -5.60
C GLN A 68 -9.00 -5.05 -5.98
N TYR A 69 -8.14 -4.47 -5.14
CA TYR A 69 -7.61 -3.09 -5.29
C TYR A 69 -7.11 -2.76 -6.71
N ASP A 70 -6.45 -3.72 -7.35
CA ASP A 70 -5.81 -3.54 -8.65
C ASP A 70 -6.55 -4.26 -9.78
N LYS A 71 -7.88 -4.40 -9.69
CA LYS A 71 -8.70 -5.11 -10.70
C LYS A 71 -8.38 -4.71 -12.15
N ASP A 72 -8.07 -3.44 -12.38
CA ASP A 72 -7.68 -2.91 -13.70
C ASP A 72 -6.33 -3.44 -14.20
N THR A 73 -5.44 -3.85 -13.29
CA THR A 73 -4.08 -4.31 -13.56
C THR A 73 -3.98 -5.84 -13.52
N PHE A 74 -4.46 -6.47 -12.45
CA PHE A 74 -4.48 -7.91 -12.28
C PHE A 74 -5.59 -8.32 -11.30
N HIS A 75 -5.91 -9.61 -11.31
CA HIS A 75 -6.85 -10.19 -10.37
C HIS A 75 -6.09 -11.04 -9.34
N TRP A 76 -6.47 -10.94 -8.07
CA TRP A 76 -5.78 -11.65 -7.01
C TRP A 76 -6.12 -13.16 -7.01
N PRO A 77 -5.14 -14.07 -7.23
CA PRO A 77 -5.38 -15.50 -7.13
C PRO A 77 -5.36 -15.88 -5.65
N HIS A 78 -6.52 -16.19 -5.06
CA HIS A 78 -6.65 -16.51 -3.64
C HIS A 78 -6.08 -17.91 -3.31
N THR A 79 -4.76 -18.08 -3.41
CA THR A 79 -4.11 -19.39 -3.30
C THR A 79 -4.04 -19.93 -1.88
N SER A 80 -3.95 -19.06 -0.87
CA SER A 80 -3.94 -19.44 0.56
C SER A 80 -5.27 -19.98 1.09
N MET A 81 -6.26 -20.21 0.24
CA MET A 81 -7.54 -20.81 0.62
C MET A 81 -7.37 -22.21 1.20
N ILE A 82 -6.34 -22.95 0.76
CA ILE A 82 -5.97 -24.27 1.28
C ILE A 82 -5.10 -24.05 2.52
N GLY A 83 -5.57 -24.52 3.67
CA GLY A 83 -4.93 -24.22 4.96
C GLY A 83 -5.25 -22.82 5.51
N GLY A 84 -6.23 -22.11 4.93
CA GLY A 84 -6.57 -20.74 5.32
C GLY A 84 -8.07 -20.47 5.24
N THR A 85 -8.89 -21.43 5.69
CA THR A 85 -10.36 -21.37 5.64
C THR A 85 -10.98 -20.68 6.86
N LEU A 86 -10.17 -20.35 7.86
CA LEU A 86 -10.60 -19.65 9.07
C LEU A 86 -11.28 -18.29 8.81
N PRO A 87 -10.88 -17.45 7.83
CA PRO A 87 -11.57 -16.20 7.54
C PRO A 87 -13.04 -16.43 7.17
N ALA A 88 -13.34 -17.45 6.36
CA ALA A 88 -14.70 -17.80 5.94
C ALA A 88 -15.55 -18.25 7.14
N MET A 89 -14.97 -19.08 8.01
CA MET A 89 -15.62 -19.55 9.24
C MET A 89 -15.87 -18.42 10.24
N GLN A 90 -14.88 -17.56 10.49
CA GLN A 90 -15.03 -16.40 11.38
C GLN A 90 -16.14 -15.48 10.89
N MET A 91 -16.19 -15.21 9.59
CA MET A 91 -17.21 -14.36 8.99
C MET A 91 -18.61 -14.97 9.13
N LEU A 92 -18.75 -16.28 8.89
CA LEU A 92 -19.99 -17.00 9.06
C LEU A 92 -20.49 -16.96 10.52
N VAL A 93 -19.60 -17.21 11.48
CA VAL A 93 -19.91 -17.12 12.92
C VAL A 93 -20.28 -15.69 13.30
N GLU A 94 -19.60 -14.68 12.73
CA GLU A 94 -19.94 -13.29 12.98
C GLU A 94 -21.34 -12.91 12.48
N TYR A 95 -21.78 -13.44 11.32
CA TYR A 95 -23.15 -13.30 10.82
C TYR A 95 -24.18 -14.03 11.67
N PHE A 96 -23.89 -15.23 12.16
CA PHE A 96 -24.81 -15.93 13.06
C PHE A 96 -24.91 -15.28 14.45
N THR A 97 -23.85 -14.58 14.87
CA THR A 97 -23.79 -13.85 16.15
C THR A 97 -24.11 -12.35 16.00
N SER A 98 -24.43 -11.85 14.80
CA SER A 98 -24.68 -10.42 14.54
C SER A 98 -26.07 -9.94 14.94
N GLY A 99 -26.91 -10.79 15.54
CA GLY A 99 -28.18 -10.38 16.16
C GLY A 99 -28.03 -9.45 17.38
N LEU A 100 -26.80 -9.10 17.76
CA LEU A 100 -26.49 -8.15 18.82
C LEU A 100 -26.38 -6.72 18.23
N PRO A 101 -27.19 -5.75 18.70
CA PRO A 101 -27.27 -4.38 18.17
C PRO A 101 -26.00 -3.52 18.35
N SER A 102 -24.86 -4.10 18.75
CA SER A 102 -23.59 -3.41 19.02
C SER A 102 -22.52 -3.54 17.93
N LYS A 103 -22.75 -4.31 16.85
CA LYS A 103 -21.76 -4.44 15.75
C LYS A 103 -22.02 -3.38 14.66
N SER A 104 -21.28 -2.28 14.73
CA SER A 104 -21.40 -1.13 13.79
C SER A 104 -20.88 -1.40 12.38
N LEU A 105 -20.08 -2.46 12.17
CA LEU A 105 -19.43 -2.78 10.90
C LEU A 105 -19.86 -4.16 10.40
N SER A 106 -20.16 -4.27 9.11
CA SER A 106 -20.47 -5.56 8.49
C SER A 106 -19.24 -6.47 8.52
N PRO A 107 -19.40 -7.80 8.67
CA PRO A 107 -18.27 -8.74 8.75
C PRO A 107 -17.25 -8.62 7.58
N PRO A 108 -17.68 -8.41 6.31
CA PRO A 108 -16.75 -8.19 5.20
C PRO A 108 -15.89 -6.93 5.36
N ILE A 109 -16.48 -5.84 5.83
CA ILE A 109 -15.75 -4.58 6.08
C ILE A 109 -14.74 -4.79 7.19
N LYS A 110 -15.14 -5.47 8.27
CA LYS A 110 -14.25 -5.76 9.41
C LYS A 110 -13.04 -6.59 8.99
N MET A 111 -13.22 -7.57 8.12
CA MET A 111 -12.11 -8.36 7.55
C MET A 111 -11.14 -7.47 6.75
N CYS A 112 -11.67 -6.61 5.88
CA CYS A 112 -10.82 -5.73 5.06
C CYS A 112 -10.09 -4.68 5.92
N ALA A 113 -10.75 -4.14 6.94
CA ALA A 113 -10.17 -3.16 7.86
C ALA A 113 -9.00 -3.72 8.68
N LYS A 114 -8.97 -5.03 9.00
CA LYS A 114 -7.81 -5.66 9.66
C LYS A 114 -6.52 -5.57 8.84
N ALA A 115 -6.64 -5.44 7.52
CA ALA A 115 -5.50 -5.34 6.61
C ALA A 115 -5.08 -3.90 6.31
N THR A 116 -5.82 -2.92 6.81
CA THR A 116 -5.48 -1.49 6.74
C THR A 116 -4.59 -1.13 7.92
N THR A 117 -3.40 -0.58 7.66
CA THR A 117 -2.54 -0.02 8.70
C THR A 117 -2.65 1.50 8.72
N MET A 118 -2.99 2.10 9.86
CA MET A 118 -3.08 3.56 10.00
C MET A 118 -1.69 4.12 10.34
N ILE A 119 -1.17 5.01 9.49
CA ILE A 119 0.06 5.76 9.79
C ILE A 119 -0.32 7.02 10.57
N PRO A 120 0.25 7.27 11.76
CA PRO A 120 0.06 8.54 12.45
C PRO A 120 0.78 9.66 11.70
N VAL A 121 0.07 10.74 11.36
CA VAL A 121 0.64 11.90 10.67
C VAL A 121 0.30 13.21 11.38
N ARG A 122 1.25 14.14 11.35
CA ARG A 122 1.00 15.55 11.66
C ARG A 122 0.65 16.26 10.37
N SER A 123 -0.57 16.78 10.27
CA SER A 123 -1.02 17.52 9.09
C SER A 123 -1.58 18.88 9.50
N ASN A 124 -1.58 19.84 8.58
CA ASN A 124 -2.24 21.13 8.76
C ASN A 124 -3.77 21.05 8.63
N SER A 125 -4.34 19.84 8.68
CA SER A 125 -5.77 19.58 8.53
C SER A 125 -6.31 18.78 9.71
N VAL A 126 -7.59 18.43 9.66
CA VAL A 126 -8.30 17.73 10.75
C VAL A 126 -7.83 16.28 10.91
N PHE A 127 -7.27 15.65 9.86
CA PHE A 127 -6.88 14.25 9.94
C PHE A 127 -5.49 14.05 10.55
N ARG A 128 -5.39 13.06 11.43
CA ARG A 128 -4.18 12.69 12.18
C ARG A 128 -3.60 11.35 11.76
N GLU A 129 -4.27 10.64 10.87
CA GLU A 129 -3.86 9.31 10.43
C GLU A 129 -4.13 9.14 8.93
N LEU A 130 -3.29 8.36 8.26
CA LEU A 130 -3.45 8.00 6.85
C LEU A 130 -3.55 6.47 6.70
N PRO A 131 -4.59 5.95 6.02
CA PRO A 131 -4.74 4.51 5.82
C PRO A 131 -3.78 3.98 4.75
N LEU A 132 -2.95 3.01 5.12
CA LEU A 132 -2.20 2.18 4.19
C LEU A 132 -2.90 0.87 3.96
N ASP A 133 -3.36 0.68 2.73
CA ASP A 133 -4.05 -0.51 2.25
C ASP A 133 -3.23 -1.28 1.22
N PHE A 134 -3.72 -2.46 0.79
CA PHE A 134 -3.04 -3.25 -0.24
C PHE A 134 -2.89 -2.54 -1.59
N GLY A 135 -3.77 -1.61 -1.95
CA GLY A 135 -3.63 -0.77 -3.15
C GLY A 135 -2.49 0.24 -3.07
N ASN A 136 -1.97 0.49 -1.86
CA ASN A 136 -0.92 1.47 -1.57
C ASN A 136 0.41 0.81 -1.17
N VAL A 137 0.58 -0.49 -1.38
CA VAL A 137 1.79 -1.24 -1.01
C VAL A 137 3.05 -0.72 -1.72
N TRP A 138 2.90 -0.03 -2.85
CA TRP A 138 3.99 0.66 -3.53
C TRP A 138 4.61 1.77 -2.65
N LEU A 139 3.82 2.43 -1.77
CA LEU A 139 4.33 3.42 -0.82
C LEU A 139 5.23 2.79 0.24
N ASN A 140 5.08 1.51 0.58
CA ASN A 140 5.84 0.88 1.65
C ASN A 140 7.35 0.98 1.42
N HIS A 141 7.81 0.94 0.17
CA HIS A 141 9.24 1.09 -0.14
C HIS A 141 9.73 2.53 0.04
N LEU A 142 8.88 3.51 -0.22
CA LEU A 142 9.20 4.93 -0.03
C LEU A 142 9.15 5.31 1.44
N ILE A 143 8.19 4.77 2.18
CA ILE A 143 8.04 4.99 3.63
C ILE A 143 9.20 4.31 4.38
N ALA A 144 9.54 3.07 4.03
CA ALA A 144 10.64 2.32 4.64
C ALA A 144 12.00 2.58 3.97
N PHE A 145 12.25 3.82 3.54
CA PHE A 145 13.52 4.17 2.90
C PHE A 145 14.71 3.91 3.83
N LYS A 146 15.87 3.57 3.26
CA LYS A 146 17.10 3.38 4.02
C LYS A 146 17.66 4.74 4.44
N SER A 147 17.58 5.06 5.73
CA SER A 147 18.19 6.25 6.31
C SER A 147 19.73 6.10 6.40
N GLY A 148 20.42 7.24 6.46
CA GLY A 148 21.86 7.34 6.59
C GLY A 148 22.34 6.86 7.97
N GLU A 149 23.54 6.28 7.99
CA GLU A 149 24.08 5.58 9.16
C GLU A 149 24.43 6.51 10.33
N ARG A 150 24.74 7.80 10.06
CA ARG A 150 25.26 8.73 11.07
C ARG A 150 24.16 9.44 11.86
N ASN A 151 23.12 9.95 11.17
CA ASN A 151 22.04 10.74 11.78
C ASN A 151 20.69 10.43 11.10
N PRO A 152 20.10 9.24 11.32
CA PRO A 152 18.90 8.82 10.60
C PRO A 152 17.71 9.75 10.84
N GLY A 153 17.63 10.41 12.00
CA GLY A 153 16.57 11.36 12.35
C GLY A 153 16.54 12.65 11.52
N ASN A 154 17.62 12.99 10.80
CA ASN A 154 17.72 14.22 9.99
C ASN A 154 17.42 13.99 8.50
N ASP A 155 17.17 12.75 8.10
CA ASP A 155 16.91 12.40 6.71
C ASP A 155 15.41 12.55 6.39
N PHE A 156 15.13 13.03 5.18
CA PHE A 156 13.78 13.31 4.72
C PHE A 156 13.48 12.56 3.44
N MET A 157 12.29 11.95 3.37
CA MET A 157 11.71 11.46 2.14
C MET A 157 10.47 12.28 1.82
N VAL A 158 10.51 13.05 0.74
CA VAL A 158 9.35 13.79 0.25
C VAL A 158 8.69 13.03 -0.88
N ILE A 159 7.40 12.75 -0.74
CA ILE A 159 6.61 11.97 -1.70
C ILE A 159 5.49 12.87 -2.22
N TYR A 160 5.48 13.10 -3.53
CA TYR A 160 4.38 13.83 -4.16
C TYR A 160 3.25 12.87 -4.52
N ILE A 161 2.09 13.09 -3.93
CA ILE A 161 0.86 12.34 -4.14
C ILE A 161 -0.05 13.15 -5.06
N ASP A 162 -0.14 12.69 -6.30
CA ASP A 162 -1.17 13.12 -7.25
C ASP A 162 -2.03 11.89 -7.59
N GLY A 163 -3.20 11.79 -6.95
CA GLY A 163 -4.12 10.67 -7.13
C GLY A 163 -3.64 9.32 -6.57
N ILE A 164 -3.73 9.13 -5.25
CA ILE A 164 -3.71 7.78 -4.66
C ILE A 164 -4.96 7.00 -5.07
N LEU A 165 -6.11 7.67 -5.15
CA LEU A 165 -7.41 7.10 -5.50
C LEU A 165 -7.85 7.56 -6.89
N LYS A 166 -8.23 6.61 -7.75
CA LYS A 166 -9.03 6.91 -8.94
C LYS A 166 -10.47 7.16 -8.49
N LEU A 167 -10.78 8.35 -7.98
CA LEU A 167 -12.19 8.72 -7.78
C LEU A 167 -12.87 8.89 -9.14
N ASP A 168 -14.07 8.30 -9.28
CA ASP A 168 -15.01 8.47 -10.39
C ASP A 168 -14.63 7.96 -11.79
N GLY A 169 -13.63 7.07 -11.92
CA GLY A 169 -13.27 6.54 -13.23
C GLY A 169 -12.80 7.61 -14.23
N LYS A 170 -12.62 8.85 -13.77
CA LYS A 170 -11.94 9.93 -14.47
C LYS A 170 -10.54 10.02 -13.87
N PRO A 171 -9.53 9.51 -14.58
CA PRO A 171 -8.16 9.67 -14.13
C PRO A 171 -7.84 11.18 -14.09
N ALA A 172 -7.04 11.63 -13.12
CA ALA A 172 -6.42 12.95 -13.21
C ALA A 172 -5.74 13.09 -14.59
N GLU A 173 -5.62 14.29 -15.15
CA GLU A 173 -5.08 14.47 -16.52
C GLU A 173 -3.72 13.76 -16.72
N ARG A 174 -2.85 13.74 -15.71
CA ARG A 174 -1.60 12.95 -15.72
C ARG A 174 -1.81 11.44 -15.64
N THR A 175 -2.84 10.98 -14.96
CA THR A 175 -3.23 9.56 -14.92
C THR A 175 -3.84 9.10 -16.25
N LYS A 176 -4.44 10.00 -17.04
CA LYS A 176 -4.89 9.70 -18.43
C LYS A 176 -3.69 9.51 -19.35
N ASP A 177 -2.66 10.34 -19.22
CA ASP A 177 -1.39 10.16 -19.95
C ASP A 177 -0.64 8.91 -19.47
N ASN A 178 -0.63 8.61 -18.17
CA ASN A 178 -0.07 7.34 -17.67
C ASN A 178 -0.92 6.12 -18.07
N GLN A 179 -2.24 6.22 -18.21
CA GLN A 179 -3.08 5.15 -18.75
C GLN A 179 -2.90 4.98 -20.27
N ARG A 180 -2.72 6.07 -21.02
CA ARG A 180 -2.31 6.02 -22.43
C ARG A 180 -0.94 5.39 -22.57
N ARG A 181 0.02 5.78 -21.74
CA ARG A 181 1.34 5.15 -21.65
C ARG A 181 1.27 3.71 -21.19
N LEU A 182 0.38 3.32 -20.27
CA LEU A 182 0.14 1.90 -19.94
C LEU A 182 -0.47 1.15 -21.13
N GLY A 183 -1.33 1.83 -21.90
CA GLY A 183 -1.87 1.37 -23.18
C GLY A 183 -0.82 1.17 -24.26
N GLU A 184 0.23 1.99 -24.26
CA GLU A 184 1.36 1.94 -25.19
C GLU A 184 2.48 0.99 -24.70
N ASP A 185 2.76 0.95 -23.39
CA ASP A 185 3.66 0.02 -22.67
C ASP A 185 3.01 -1.34 -22.39
N LEU A 186 1.75 -1.55 -22.78
CA LEU A 186 1.14 -2.88 -22.91
C LEU A 186 1.90 -3.78 -23.92
N GLY A 187 2.88 -3.22 -24.64
CA GLY A 187 3.93 -3.93 -25.38
C GLY A 187 5.09 -4.47 -24.53
N THR A 188 5.17 -4.19 -23.22
CA THR A 188 6.21 -4.72 -22.35
C THR A 188 5.81 -6.13 -21.88
N GLY A 189 6.31 -7.16 -22.56
CA GLY A 189 5.95 -8.57 -22.31
C GLY A 189 5.98 -9.00 -20.83
N TRP A 190 6.76 -8.33 -19.98
CA TRP A 190 6.80 -8.58 -18.55
C TRP A 190 5.47 -8.37 -17.80
N LEU A 191 4.70 -7.32 -18.09
CA LEU A 191 3.41 -7.07 -17.42
C LEU A 191 2.40 -8.16 -17.76
N VAL A 192 2.36 -8.54 -19.03
CA VAL A 192 1.52 -9.63 -19.53
C VAL A 192 1.94 -10.97 -18.92
N VAL A 193 3.25 -11.26 -18.87
CA VAL A 193 3.80 -12.46 -18.23
C VAL A 193 3.46 -12.50 -16.74
N GLY A 194 3.60 -11.38 -16.02
CA GLY A 194 3.25 -11.31 -14.61
C GLY A 194 1.77 -11.57 -14.36
N ARG A 195 0.88 -10.95 -15.14
CA ARG A 195 -0.57 -11.19 -15.05
C ARG A 195 -0.93 -12.65 -15.39
N LEU A 196 -0.35 -13.20 -16.45
CA LEU A 196 -0.57 -14.59 -16.86
C LEU A 196 -0.06 -15.57 -15.80
N SER A 197 1.07 -15.27 -15.17
CA SER A 197 1.64 -16.08 -14.08
C SER A 197 0.68 -16.17 -12.90
N LEU A 198 0.00 -15.08 -12.52
CA LEU A 198 -0.99 -15.09 -11.44
C LEU A 198 -2.19 -15.98 -11.77
N TYR A 199 -2.72 -15.92 -13.00
CA TYR A 199 -3.79 -16.83 -13.44
C TYR A 199 -3.33 -18.28 -13.51
N PHE A 200 -2.09 -18.51 -13.97
CA PHE A 200 -1.52 -19.85 -14.03
C PHE A 200 -1.37 -20.45 -12.63
N LEU A 201 -0.95 -19.67 -11.62
CA LEU A 201 -0.88 -20.13 -10.23
C LEU A 201 -2.26 -20.56 -9.69
N ASP A 202 -3.32 -19.79 -9.97
CA ASP A 202 -4.68 -20.16 -9.56
C ASP A 202 -5.16 -21.44 -10.27
N LEU A 203 -4.88 -21.55 -11.58
CA LEU A 203 -5.24 -22.71 -12.39
C LEU A 203 -4.52 -23.99 -11.91
N VAL A 204 -3.22 -23.92 -11.63
CA VAL A 204 -2.45 -25.05 -11.10
C VAL A 204 -2.99 -25.47 -9.73
N ASN A 205 -3.34 -24.50 -8.88
CA ASN A 205 -3.92 -24.81 -7.57
C ASN A 205 -5.25 -25.54 -7.71
N GLY A 206 -6.15 -25.05 -8.57
CA GLY A 206 -7.41 -25.73 -8.89
C GLY A 206 -7.21 -27.12 -9.48
N ALA A 207 -6.26 -27.27 -10.41
CA ALA A 207 -5.93 -28.56 -11.02
C ALA A 207 -5.42 -29.57 -9.99
N MET A 208 -4.61 -29.15 -9.02
CA MET A 208 -4.13 -30.01 -7.93
C MET A 208 -5.28 -30.49 -7.03
N ILE A 209 -6.23 -29.62 -6.69
CA ILE A 209 -7.42 -30.00 -5.90
C ILE A 209 -8.27 -31.00 -6.68
N LEU A 210 -8.55 -30.73 -7.96
CA LEU A 210 -9.37 -31.60 -8.81
C LEU A 210 -8.71 -32.97 -9.04
N ALA A 211 -7.41 -32.99 -9.29
CA ALA A 211 -6.65 -34.24 -9.41
C ALA A 211 -6.70 -35.05 -8.10
N SER A 212 -6.56 -34.38 -6.95
CA SER A 212 -6.63 -35.04 -5.64
C SER A 212 -8.04 -35.58 -5.35
N MET A 213 -9.09 -34.87 -5.79
CA MET A 213 -10.47 -35.36 -5.72
C MET A 213 -10.67 -36.61 -6.58
N LEU A 214 -10.17 -36.63 -7.82
CA LEU A 214 -10.24 -37.78 -8.71
C LEU A 214 -9.47 -38.99 -8.14
N ILE A 215 -8.28 -38.77 -7.60
CA ILE A 215 -7.49 -39.82 -6.94
C ILE A 215 -8.23 -40.36 -5.71
N GLY A 216 -8.86 -39.48 -4.90
CA GLY A 216 -9.68 -39.90 -3.76
C GLY A 216 -10.85 -40.81 -4.16
N ILE A 217 -11.53 -40.49 -5.27
CA ILE A 217 -12.60 -41.33 -5.83
C ILE A 217 -12.04 -42.68 -6.30
N LEU A 218 -10.93 -42.68 -7.05
CA LEU A 218 -10.29 -43.89 -7.57
C LEU A 218 -9.77 -44.80 -6.45
N ALA A 219 -9.28 -44.20 -5.35
CA ALA A 219 -8.83 -44.90 -4.15
C ALA A 219 -9.98 -45.36 -3.24
N ALA A 220 -11.24 -45.05 -3.60
CA ALA A 220 -12.44 -45.29 -2.78
C ALA A 220 -12.34 -44.71 -1.36
N ASP A 221 -11.57 -43.63 -1.18
CA ASP A 221 -11.42 -42.93 0.10
C ASP A 221 -12.47 -41.80 0.19
N VAL A 222 -13.56 -42.10 0.90
CA VAL A 222 -14.68 -41.17 1.10
C VAL A 222 -14.23 -39.91 1.85
N TRP A 223 -13.25 -40.00 2.76
CA TRP A 223 -12.75 -38.86 3.53
C TRP A 223 -11.93 -37.93 2.63
N ALA A 224 -11.06 -38.49 1.80
CA ALA A 224 -10.31 -37.74 0.81
C ALA A 224 -11.24 -37.03 -0.18
N PHE A 225 -12.21 -37.76 -0.74
CA PHE A 225 -13.20 -37.17 -1.65
C PHE A 225 -13.93 -36.00 -0.98
N THR A 226 -14.45 -36.19 0.24
CA THR A 226 -15.18 -35.15 0.97
C THR A 226 -14.32 -33.91 1.19
N LEU A 227 -13.06 -34.10 1.60
CA LEU A 227 -12.10 -33.02 1.82
C LEU A 227 -11.85 -32.20 0.55
N PHE A 228 -11.44 -32.87 -0.53
CA PHE A 228 -11.10 -32.19 -1.79
C PHE A 228 -12.33 -31.65 -2.52
N PHE A 229 -13.51 -32.22 -2.32
CA PHE A 229 -14.77 -31.68 -2.84
C PHE A 229 -15.11 -30.32 -2.23
N PHE A 230 -15.02 -30.19 -0.89
CA PHE A 230 -15.27 -28.90 -0.23
C PHE A 230 -14.20 -27.87 -0.55
N TYR A 231 -12.93 -28.26 -0.63
CA TYR A 231 -11.86 -27.38 -1.09
C TYR A 231 -12.03 -26.97 -2.55
N GLY A 232 -12.48 -27.87 -3.43
CA GLY A 232 -12.76 -27.57 -4.84
C GLY A 232 -13.93 -26.60 -4.98
N SER A 233 -14.99 -26.81 -4.20
CA SER A 233 -16.13 -25.88 -4.13
C SER A 233 -15.70 -24.50 -3.63
N TYR A 234 -14.87 -24.45 -2.58
CA TYR A 234 -14.34 -23.21 -2.03
C TYR A 234 -13.43 -22.47 -3.01
N TRP A 235 -12.62 -23.21 -3.77
CA TRP A 235 -11.81 -22.67 -4.86
C TRP A 235 -12.67 -22.06 -5.97
N ILE A 236 -13.71 -22.75 -6.43
CA ILE A 236 -14.63 -22.23 -7.45
C ILE A 236 -15.27 -20.92 -6.97
N SER A 237 -15.77 -20.88 -5.73
CA SER A 237 -16.34 -19.66 -5.16
C SER A 237 -15.31 -18.53 -5.11
N SER A 238 -14.06 -18.82 -4.70
CA SER A 238 -12.97 -17.84 -4.65
C SER A 238 -12.59 -17.31 -6.04
N ALA A 239 -12.50 -18.19 -7.04
CA ALA A 239 -12.22 -17.83 -8.42
C ALA A 239 -13.34 -16.95 -9.01
N LEU A 240 -14.61 -17.21 -8.67
CA LEU A 240 -15.73 -16.38 -9.11
C LEU A 240 -15.75 -15.00 -8.43
N ILE A 241 -15.49 -14.94 -7.12
CA ILE A 241 -15.38 -13.66 -6.37
C ILE A 241 -14.25 -12.80 -6.94
N THR A 242 -13.18 -13.41 -7.42
CA THR A 242 -12.03 -12.70 -7.98
C THR A 242 -12.44 -11.71 -9.09
N PHE A 243 -13.49 -11.98 -9.86
CA PHE A 243 -13.97 -11.09 -10.93
C PHE A 243 -14.98 -10.03 -10.46
N LEU A 244 -15.47 -10.11 -9.23
CA LEU A 244 -16.53 -9.30 -8.66
C LEU A 244 -16.08 -8.69 -7.32
N PRO A 245 -15.60 -7.43 -7.29
CA PRO A 245 -15.19 -6.79 -6.03
C PRO A 245 -16.38 -6.74 -5.08
N MET A 246 -16.23 -7.33 -3.90
CA MET A 246 -17.29 -7.46 -2.90
C MET A 246 -17.39 -6.21 -2.04
N VAL A 247 -16.26 -5.58 -1.75
CA VAL A 247 -16.17 -4.35 -0.98
C VAL A 247 -15.61 -3.26 -1.88
N GLN A 248 -16.24 -2.10 -1.87
CA GLN A 248 -15.83 -0.94 -2.66
C GLN A 248 -15.24 0.13 -1.76
N VAL A 249 -14.29 0.89 -2.30
CA VAL A 249 -13.78 2.10 -1.63
C VAL A 249 -14.85 3.18 -1.78
N PHE A 250 -15.33 3.69 -0.66
CA PHE A 250 -16.21 4.85 -0.61
C PHE A 250 -15.46 6.04 -0.06
N THR A 251 -15.53 7.14 -0.80
CA THR A 251 -15.01 8.43 -0.34
C THR A 251 -16.20 9.37 -0.19
N PRO A 252 -16.40 9.99 0.99
CA PRO A 252 -17.45 10.98 1.16
C PRO A 252 -17.19 12.20 0.25
N PRO A 253 -18.21 13.02 -0.06
CA PRO A 253 -18.01 14.24 -0.82
C PRO A 253 -17.05 15.16 -0.07
N ILE A 254 -16.02 15.65 -0.78
CA ILE A 254 -14.97 16.52 -0.25
C ILE A 254 -15.00 17.82 -1.03
N PHE A 255 -14.66 18.91 -0.35
CA PHE A 255 -14.55 20.21 -0.99
C PHE A 255 -13.33 20.21 -1.93
N GLU A 256 -13.56 20.50 -3.21
CA GLU A 256 -12.54 20.51 -4.25
C GLU A 256 -11.60 21.73 -4.10
N GLU A 257 -10.73 21.68 -3.10
CA GLU A 257 -9.67 22.66 -2.92
C GLU A 257 -8.36 22.14 -3.51
N LYS A 258 -7.79 22.90 -4.44
CA LYS A 258 -6.55 22.54 -5.16
C LYS A 258 -5.27 22.97 -4.44
N SER A 259 -5.39 23.54 -3.24
CA SER A 259 -4.24 23.97 -2.44
C SER A 259 -3.35 22.76 -2.07
N PRO A 260 -2.02 22.94 -1.98
CA PRO A 260 -1.14 21.88 -1.51
C PRO A 260 -1.38 21.63 -0.02
N LEU A 261 -1.49 20.35 0.35
CA LEU A 261 -1.55 19.88 1.72
C LEU A 261 -0.35 18.98 2.02
N TYR A 262 0.16 19.13 3.24
CA TYR A 262 1.29 18.39 3.76
C TYR A 262 0.88 17.50 4.93
N ALA A 263 1.37 16.26 4.93
CA ALA A 263 1.27 15.35 6.06
C ALA A 263 2.65 14.77 6.38
N VAL A 264 3.08 14.90 7.63
CA VAL A 264 4.41 14.52 8.10
C VAL A 264 4.32 13.31 9.01
N TYR A 265 5.05 12.26 8.66
CA TYR A 265 5.21 11.05 9.44
C TYR A 265 6.65 10.93 9.97
N GLU A 266 6.81 11.00 11.27
CA GLU A 266 8.09 10.75 11.95
C GLU A 266 8.21 9.25 12.24
N ARG A 267 9.19 8.57 11.62
CA ARG A 267 9.37 7.13 11.79
C ARG A 267 9.96 6.79 13.16
N PRO A 268 9.53 5.69 13.80
CA PRO A 268 10.14 5.20 15.03
C PRO A 268 11.63 4.85 14.88
N GLU A 269 12.03 4.35 13.72
CA GLU A 269 13.41 3.94 13.40
C GLU A 269 14.33 5.12 13.00
N GLY A 270 13.77 6.34 12.94
CA GLY A 270 14.44 7.52 12.43
C GLY A 270 14.10 7.81 10.96
N GLY A 271 14.13 9.10 10.62
CA GLY A 271 13.78 9.63 9.31
C GLY A 271 12.35 10.16 9.27
N THR A 272 12.14 11.20 8.47
CA THR A 272 10.85 11.87 8.34
C THR A 272 10.31 11.68 6.93
N VAL A 273 9.09 11.15 6.80
CA VAL A 273 8.39 11.02 5.52
C VAL A 273 7.38 12.15 5.40
N ILE A 274 7.42 12.89 4.30
CA ILE A 274 6.54 14.02 4.07
C ILE A 274 5.73 13.75 2.81
N PHE A 275 4.43 13.66 2.98
CA PHE A 275 3.46 13.51 1.92
C PHE A 275 3.01 14.91 1.48
N LYS A 276 3.27 15.27 0.22
CA LYS A 276 2.79 16.49 -0.42
C LYS A 276 1.75 16.11 -1.46
N GLY A 277 0.55 16.67 -1.40
CA GLY A 277 -0.48 16.42 -2.42
C GLY A 277 -1.49 17.54 -2.45
N ARG A 278 -2.45 17.48 -3.38
CA ARG A 278 -3.60 18.40 -3.34
C ARG A 278 -4.48 18.08 -2.12
N LYS A 279 -5.08 19.10 -1.51
CA LYS A 279 -5.92 18.95 -0.32
C LYS A 279 -7.09 18.00 -0.55
N ASP A 280 -7.79 18.12 -1.68
CA ASP A 280 -8.85 17.18 -2.08
C ASP A 280 -8.40 15.72 -2.10
N ASN A 281 -7.26 15.43 -2.73
CA ASN A 281 -6.69 14.08 -2.82
C ASN A 281 -6.24 13.52 -1.47
N MET A 282 -5.62 14.36 -0.64
CA MET A 282 -5.13 13.97 0.68
C MET A 282 -6.28 13.75 1.67
N GLU A 283 -7.30 14.61 1.65
CA GLU A 283 -8.51 14.42 2.43
C GLU A 283 -9.30 13.20 1.93
N ALA A 284 -9.35 12.97 0.62
CA ALA A 284 -9.97 11.78 0.04
C ALA A 284 -9.31 10.53 0.56
N TRP A 285 -7.97 10.50 0.53
CA TRP A 285 -7.20 9.39 1.06
C TRP A 285 -7.38 9.20 2.57
N ALA A 286 -7.38 10.27 3.36
CA ALA A 286 -7.59 10.18 4.80
C ALA A 286 -9.00 9.71 5.18
N ARG A 287 -10.00 10.02 4.34
CA ARG A 287 -11.42 9.73 4.60
C ARG A 287 -11.94 8.52 3.84
N THR A 288 -11.09 7.77 3.14
CA THR A 288 -11.53 6.53 2.49
C THR A 288 -12.05 5.55 3.51
N THR A 289 -13.25 5.06 3.25
CA THR A 289 -13.88 4.02 4.05
C THR A 289 -14.33 2.88 3.15
N TRP A 290 -14.57 1.73 3.76
CA TRP A 290 -15.07 0.56 3.07
C TRP A 290 -16.59 0.58 3.02
N LYS A 291 -17.16 0.32 1.84
CA LYS A 291 -18.60 0.19 1.64
C LYS A 291 -18.93 -1.22 1.13
N TYR A 292 -19.90 -1.84 1.80
CA TYR A 292 -20.41 -3.16 1.43
C TYR A 292 -21.89 -3.06 1.07
N GLU A 293 -22.16 -2.95 -0.22
CA GLU A 293 -23.52 -2.94 -0.81
C GLU A 293 -23.59 -4.00 -1.90
N PRO A 294 -23.74 -5.29 -1.52
CA PRO A 294 -23.69 -6.38 -2.48
C PRO A 294 -24.97 -6.43 -3.32
N THR A 295 -24.80 -6.71 -4.60
CA THR A 295 -25.87 -7.18 -5.49
C THR A 295 -26.32 -8.60 -5.12
N TRP A 296 -27.44 -9.06 -5.67
CA TRP A 296 -27.92 -10.43 -5.46
C TRP A 296 -26.87 -11.49 -5.83
N VAL A 297 -26.19 -11.31 -6.97
CA VAL A 297 -25.12 -12.22 -7.42
C VAL A 297 -23.95 -12.23 -6.44
N GLN A 298 -23.50 -11.05 -5.99
CA GLN A 298 -22.44 -10.91 -5.01
C GLN A 298 -22.83 -11.56 -3.67
N THR A 299 -24.09 -11.38 -3.25
CA THR A 299 -24.64 -12.00 -2.03
C THR A 299 -24.60 -13.53 -2.13
N THR A 300 -25.05 -14.12 -3.24
CA THR A 300 -25.01 -15.58 -3.43
C THR A 300 -23.58 -16.11 -3.42
N LEU A 301 -22.66 -15.45 -4.11
CA LEU A 301 -21.24 -15.85 -4.13
C LEU A 301 -20.58 -15.71 -2.76
N HIS A 302 -20.90 -14.63 -2.04
CA HIS A 302 -20.44 -14.40 -0.68
C HIS A 302 -20.87 -15.50 0.28
N TRP A 303 -22.16 -15.87 0.27
CA TRP A 303 -22.68 -16.99 1.08
C TRP A 303 -22.08 -18.32 0.66
N SER A 304 -21.96 -18.57 -0.65
CA SER A 304 -21.33 -19.77 -1.19
C SER A 304 -19.88 -19.90 -0.69
N TRP A 305 -19.10 -18.83 -0.75
CA TRP A 305 -17.72 -18.78 -0.27
C TRP A 305 -17.62 -19.02 1.23
N MET A 306 -18.48 -18.40 2.04
CA MET A 306 -18.49 -18.61 3.50
C MET A 306 -18.84 -20.05 3.88
N ILE A 307 -19.88 -20.62 3.28
CA ILE A 307 -20.37 -21.98 3.59
C ILE A 307 -19.33 -23.01 3.15
N THR A 308 -18.88 -22.95 1.89
CA THR A 308 -17.91 -23.91 1.36
C THR A 308 -16.56 -23.82 2.08
N GLY A 309 -16.08 -22.62 2.40
CA GLY A 309 -14.87 -22.42 3.20
C GLY A 309 -15.00 -22.97 4.62
N SER A 310 -16.14 -22.73 5.29
CA SER A 310 -16.39 -23.29 6.62
C SER A 310 -16.46 -24.82 6.60
N LEU A 311 -17.14 -25.41 5.61
CA LEU A 311 -17.20 -26.86 5.42
C LEU A 311 -15.82 -27.45 5.10
N ALA A 312 -14.99 -26.74 4.32
CA ALA A 312 -13.61 -27.11 4.07
C ALA A 312 -12.74 -27.06 5.35
N ALA A 313 -12.98 -26.11 6.25
CA ALA A 313 -12.31 -26.06 7.55
C ALA A 313 -12.67 -27.28 8.42
N PHE A 314 -13.97 -27.58 8.54
CA PHE A 314 -14.44 -28.74 9.30
C PHE A 314 -13.98 -30.06 8.68
N SER A 315 -14.05 -30.19 7.36
CA SER A 315 -13.60 -31.38 6.65
C SER A 315 -12.09 -31.57 6.77
N SER A 316 -11.30 -30.50 6.83
CA SER A 316 -9.85 -30.59 7.08
C SER A 316 -9.54 -31.28 8.39
N VAL A 317 -10.20 -30.88 9.48
CA VAL A 317 -9.98 -31.50 10.80
C VAL A 317 -10.52 -32.93 10.83
N ALA A 318 -11.73 -33.15 10.31
CA ALA A 318 -12.40 -34.45 10.38
C ALA A 318 -11.82 -35.51 9.43
N CYS A 319 -11.45 -35.11 8.20
CA CYS A 319 -10.98 -36.04 7.17
C CYS A 319 -9.49 -36.33 7.32
N MET A 320 -8.66 -35.40 7.81
CA MET A 320 -7.23 -35.65 8.05
C MET A 320 -6.96 -36.83 8.98
N VAL A 321 -7.81 -37.04 9.98
CA VAL A 321 -7.66 -38.12 10.96
C VAL A 321 -8.06 -39.48 10.37
N ASN A 322 -8.96 -39.50 9.38
CA ASN A 322 -9.60 -40.72 8.90
C ASN A 322 -9.18 -41.13 7.47
N MET A 323 -8.50 -40.24 6.74
CA MET A 323 -8.02 -40.46 5.38
C MET A 323 -6.74 -41.31 5.37
N HIS A 324 -6.49 -42.08 4.30
CA HIS A 324 -5.26 -42.86 4.15
C HIS A 324 -4.00 -41.97 4.17
N GLY A 325 -2.93 -42.45 4.82
CA GLY A 325 -1.71 -41.66 5.06
C GLY A 325 -1.04 -41.07 3.81
N TYR A 326 -1.04 -41.77 2.67
CA TYR A 326 -0.48 -41.25 1.43
C TYR A 326 -1.30 -40.09 0.83
N LEU A 327 -2.62 -40.08 1.04
CA LEU A 327 -3.49 -38.96 0.64
C LEU A 327 -3.37 -37.79 1.62
N GLN A 328 -3.06 -38.05 2.90
CA GLN A 328 -2.68 -36.99 3.84
C GLN A 328 -1.39 -36.30 3.40
N LEU A 329 -0.40 -37.07 2.91
CA LEU A 329 0.82 -36.51 2.36
C LEU A 329 0.57 -35.72 1.06
N ALA A 330 -0.35 -36.17 0.21
CA ALA A 330 -0.78 -35.41 -0.95
C ALA A 330 -1.44 -34.07 -0.53
N PHE A 331 -2.32 -34.09 0.46
CA PHE A 331 -2.92 -32.87 1.01
C PHE A 331 -1.86 -31.91 1.58
N LEU A 332 -0.85 -32.43 2.30
CA LEU A 332 0.27 -31.63 2.78
C LEU A 332 1.07 -31.02 1.63
N ALA A 333 1.33 -31.77 0.55
CA ALA A 333 2.02 -31.24 -0.63
C ALA A 333 1.22 -30.09 -1.27
N VAL A 334 -0.11 -30.21 -1.32
CA VAL A 334 -1.01 -29.15 -1.79
C VAL A 334 -0.95 -27.92 -0.89
N LEU A 335 -0.90 -28.08 0.44
CA LEU A 335 -0.73 -26.98 1.40
C LEU A 335 0.60 -26.24 1.22
N VAL A 336 1.70 -26.99 1.05
CA VAL A 336 3.03 -26.43 0.83
C VAL A 336 3.04 -25.64 -0.48
N PHE A 337 2.48 -26.21 -1.55
CA PHE A 337 2.35 -25.52 -2.83
C PHE A 337 1.53 -24.23 -2.68
N ALA A 338 0.35 -24.28 -2.06
CA ALA A 338 -0.51 -23.12 -1.86
C ALA A 338 0.21 -21.99 -1.10
N THR A 339 1.00 -22.34 -0.07
CA THR A 339 1.79 -21.37 0.69
C THR A 339 2.90 -20.73 -0.14
N VAL A 340 3.62 -21.53 -0.94
CA VAL A 340 4.67 -21.02 -1.83
C VAL A 340 4.07 -20.16 -2.95
N ALA A 341 2.97 -20.62 -3.55
CA ALA A 341 2.23 -19.89 -4.58
C ALA A 341 1.77 -18.53 -4.08
N GLU A 342 1.26 -18.44 -2.84
CA GLU A 342 0.83 -17.19 -2.21
C GLU A 342 1.99 -16.18 -2.05
N ILE A 343 3.17 -16.67 -1.66
CA ILE A 343 4.38 -15.84 -1.53
C ILE A 343 4.79 -15.32 -2.91
N VAL A 344 4.83 -16.19 -3.91
CA VAL A 344 5.18 -15.84 -5.29
C VAL A 344 4.16 -14.83 -5.85
N ALA A 345 2.86 -15.09 -5.67
CA ALA A 345 1.78 -14.20 -6.09
C ALA A 345 1.91 -12.81 -5.45
N THR A 346 2.23 -12.74 -4.15
CA THR A 346 2.45 -11.47 -3.45
C THR A 346 3.67 -10.70 -4.01
N LYS A 347 4.74 -11.41 -4.40
CA LYS A 347 5.92 -10.76 -5.01
C LYS A 347 5.61 -10.25 -6.41
N ILE A 348 4.95 -11.06 -7.24
CA ILE A 348 4.54 -10.66 -8.60
C ILE A 348 3.57 -9.48 -8.52
N SER A 349 2.55 -9.53 -7.65
CA SER A 349 1.56 -8.47 -7.51
C SER A 349 2.23 -7.14 -7.12
N ARG A 350 3.21 -7.16 -6.21
CA ARG A 350 3.95 -5.96 -5.81
C ARG A 350 4.70 -5.32 -6.98
N VAL A 351 5.37 -6.14 -7.78
CA VAL A 351 6.08 -5.67 -8.98
C VAL A 351 5.10 -5.09 -10.01
N LEU A 352 3.94 -5.75 -10.20
CA LEU A 352 2.89 -5.27 -11.09
C LEU A 352 2.31 -3.93 -10.61
N GLN A 353 2.03 -3.78 -9.31
CA GLN A 353 1.53 -2.53 -8.72
C GLN A 353 2.52 -1.37 -8.91
N ILE A 354 3.80 -1.57 -8.61
CA ILE A 354 4.84 -0.53 -8.75
C ILE A 354 4.92 -0.08 -10.23
N LYS A 355 4.98 -1.04 -11.16
CA LYS A 355 5.02 -0.75 -12.59
C LYS A 355 3.74 -0.07 -13.09
N ALA A 356 2.57 -0.49 -12.61
CA ALA A 356 1.29 0.08 -13.02
C ALA A 356 1.07 1.51 -12.52
N LYS A 357 1.64 1.86 -11.35
CA LYS A 357 1.58 3.23 -10.83
C LYS A 357 2.51 4.18 -11.59
N GLY A 358 3.62 3.65 -12.11
CA GLY A 358 4.63 4.42 -12.83
C GLY A 358 5.57 5.19 -11.88
N PRO A 359 6.48 6.01 -12.43
CA PRO A 359 7.43 6.78 -11.62
C PRO A 359 6.67 7.81 -10.77
N VAL A 360 6.72 7.62 -9.45
CA VAL A 360 6.15 8.57 -8.49
C VAL A 360 7.21 9.62 -8.18
N PRO A 361 6.90 10.92 -8.35
CA PRO A 361 7.84 11.98 -8.00
C PRO A 361 8.14 11.91 -6.50
N CYS A 362 9.40 11.68 -6.16
CA CYS A 362 9.89 11.64 -4.80
C CYS A 362 11.29 12.22 -4.74
N ALA A 363 11.65 12.76 -3.59
CA ALA A 363 12.97 13.30 -3.30
C ALA A 363 13.47 12.73 -1.98
N LEU A 364 14.61 12.03 -2.04
CA LEU A 364 15.30 11.51 -0.87
C LEU A 364 16.46 12.45 -0.52
N LEU A 365 16.38 13.06 0.66
CA LEU A 365 17.42 13.90 1.24
C LEU A 365 18.11 13.10 2.34
N THR A 366 19.39 12.75 2.10
CA THR A 366 20.20 11.97 3.04
C THR A 366 21.48 12.70 3.40
N LYS A 367 22.10 12.31 4.51
CA LYS A 367 23.39 12.82 4.99
C LYS A 367 23.31 14.26 5.52
N ASN A 368 22.18 14.64 6.10
CA ASN A 368 22.06 15.94 6.77
C ASN A 368 22.67 15.86 8.18
N ASP A 369 23.56 16.81 8.50
CA ASP A 369 24.17 16.87 9.83
C ASP A 369 23.17 17.39 10.88
N LYS A 370 22.22 18.21 10.46
CA LYS A 370 21.15 18.79 11.29
C LYS A 370 19.79 18.67 10.63
N ARG A 371 18.74 18.59 11.45
CA ARG A 371 17.34 18.60 10.98
C ARG A 371 16.98 19.88 10.22
N THR A 372 17.49 21.04 10.66
CA THR A 372 17.27 22.34 10.02
C THR A 372 17.83 22.38 8.60
N GLN A 373 19.02 21.82 8.41
CA GLN A 373 19.64 21.70 7.10
C GLN A 373 18.79 20.86 6.14
N GLY A 374 18.22 19.74 6.62
CA GLY A 374 17.32 18.92 5.83
C GLY A 374 15.99 19.62 5.51
N ILE A 375 15.44 20.43 6.43
CA ILE A 375 14.26 21.27 6.19
C ILE A 375 14.55 22.29 5.08
N ILE A 376 15.62 23.07 5.21
CA ILE A 376 16.02 24.10 4.24
C ILE A 376 16.28 23.47 2.87
N SER A 377 17.00 22.34 2.83
CA SER A 377 17.28 21.63 1.58
C SER A 377 16.00 21.07 0.94
N ALA A 378 15.05 20.58 1.73
CA ALA A 378 13.74 20.12 1.25
C ALA A 378 12.84 21.28 0.76
N THR A 379 13.06 22.48 1.26
CA THR A 379 12.31 23.66 0.83
C THR A 379 12.92 24.33 -0.39
N ILE A 380 14.23 24.20 -0.66
CA ILE A 380 14.90 24.93 -1.75
C ILE A 380 15.45 24.01 -2.85
N ALA A 381 16.26 23.02 -2.45
CA ALA A 381 17.20 22.31 -3.33
C ALA A 381 16.63 21.05 -4.01
N ILE A 382 15.39 20.68 -3.72
CA ILE A 382 14.72 19.53 -4.36
C ILE A 382 13.92 19.93 -5.60
N GLN A 383 13.51 18.92 -6.37
CA GLN A 383 12.67 19.10 -7.56
C GLN A 383 11.42 19.93 -7.22
N SER A 384 11.05 20.86 -8.10
CA SER A 384 9.93 21.80 -7.91
C SER A 384 8.63 21.13 -7.47
N LEU A 385 8.29 19.96 -8.05
CA LEU A 385 7.11 19.19 -7.66
C LEU A 385 7.13 18.71 -6.20
N CYS A 386 8.30 18.31 -5.70
CA CYS A 386 8.47 17.82 -4.33
C CYS A 386 8.78 18.92 -3.33
N ARG A 387 9.12 20.14 -3.77
CA ARG A 387 9.52 21.27 -2.92
C ARG A 387 8.48 21.57 -1.82
N LEU A 388 8.94 21.73 -0.58
CA LEU A 388 8.05 21.95 0.58
C LEU A 388 7.68 23.43 0.76
N GLU A 389 7.06 24.00 -0.28
CA GLU A 389 6.67 25.42 -0.34
C GLU A 389 5.49 25.72 0.60
N GLY A 390 5.64 26.68 1.50
CA GLY A 390 4.57 27.10 2.42
C GLY A 390 4.24 26.08 3.52
N LEU A 391 5.12 25.11 3.78
CA LEU A 391 4.98 24.19 4.89
C LEU A 391 5.28 24.91 6.23
N ASP A 392 4.28 24.99 7.09
CA ASP A 392 4.46 25.56 8.43
C ASP A 392 4.98 24.52 9.44
N TRP A 393 6.30 24.46 9.58
CA TRP A 393 7.02 23.58 10.50
C TRP A 393 6.78 23.93 11.98
N MET A 394 6.51 25.19 12.32
CA MET A 394 6.25 25.62 13.70
C MET A 394 4.83 25.23 14.13
N GLN A 395 3.81 25.50 13.31
CA GLN A 395 2.43 25.10 13.61
C GLN A 395 2.27 23.57 13.72
N MET A 396 3.04 22.80 12.95
CA MET A 396 3.08 21.34 13.05
C MET A 396 3.85 20.82 14.28
N GLY A 397 4.46 21.70 15.08
CA GLY A 397 5.28 21.34 16.24
C GLY A 397 6.53 20.55 15.89
N LEU A 398 7.09 20.76 14.68
CA LEU A 398 8.30 20.12 14.19
C LEU A 398 9.55 21.01 14.38
N LEU A 399 9.34 22.32 14.52
CA LEU A 399 10.34 23.30 14.97
C LEU A 399 9.85 24.02 16.23
N PRO A 400 10.75 24.43 17.14
CA PRO A 400 10.36 25.21 18.31
C PRO A 400 9.96 26.63 17.90
N ASN A 401 9.05 27.23 18.67
CA ASN A 401 8.61 28.60 18.44
C ASN A 401 9.69 29.59 18.90
N MET A 402 10.66 29.87 18.02
CA MET A 402 11.71 30.88 18.23
C MET A 402 11.71 31.88 17.08
N PRO A 403 12.02 33.17 17.34
CA PRO A 403 12.13 34.21 16.31
C PRO A 403 12.96 33.79 15.09
N VAL A 404 14.08 33.12 15.35
CA VAL A 404 15.02 32.65 14.33
C VAL A 404 14.36 31.71 13.32
N PHE A 405 13.48 30.81 13.77
CA PHE A 405 12.78 29.86 12.90
C PHE A 405 11.60 30.50 12.18
N SER A 406 10.91 31.44 12.84
CA SER A 406 9.83 32.23 12.23
C SER A 406 10.35 33.03 11.02
N HIS A 407 11.43 33.78 11.21
CA HIS A 407 12.05 34.54 10.12
C HIS A 407 12.66 33.62 9.06
N MET A 408 13.21 32.47 9.45
CA MET A 408 13.72 31.49 8.48
C MET A 408 12.59 31.02 7.56
N GLN A 409 11.40 30.70 8.09
CA GLN A 409 10.26 30.31 7.25
C GLN A 409 9.77 31.43 6.34
N ALA A 410 9.77 32.69 6.82
CA ALA A 410 9.43 33.84 6.00
C ALA A 410 10.43 34.04 4.84
N THR A 411 11.73 33.98 5.13
CA THR A 411 12.78 34.07 4.11
C THR A 411 12.74 32.91 3.13
N LEU A 412 12.45 31.68 3.58
CA LEU A 412 12.23 30.54 2.69
C LEU A 412 11.04 30.76 1.76
N ALA A 413 9.97 31.42 2.22
CA ALA A 413 8.83 31.77 1.36
C ALA A 413 9.21 32.81 0.29
N GLU A 414 9.97 33.84 0.66
CA GLU A 414 10.52 34.83 -0.28
C GLU A 414 11.43 34.16 -1.34
N ILE A 415 12.32 33.25 -0.91
CA ILE A 415 13.16 32.47 -1.82
C ILE A 415 12.29 31.67 -2.79
N ASN A 416 11.26 30.97 -2.30
CA ASN A 416 10.36 30.17 -3.15
C ASN A 416 9.56 31.01 -4.17
N GLU A 417 9.20 32.25 -3.85
CA GLU A 417 8.60 33.18 -4.84
C GLU A 417 9.62 33.47 -5.96
N ILE A 418 10.87 33.81 -5.59
CA ILE A 418 11.94 34.06 -6.58
C ILE A 418 12.22 32.81 -7.41
N GLN A 419 12.22 31.62 -6.80
CA GLN A 419 12.41 30.36 -7.53
C GLN A 419 11.30 30.14 -8.57
N ARG A 420 10.05 30.46 -8.24
CA ARG A 420 8.92 30.36 -9.17
C ARG A 420 9.07 31.31 -10.35
N GLU A 421 9.47 32.55 -10.11
CA GLU A 421 9.71 33.54 -11.17
C GLU A 421 10.82 33.08 -12.13
N VAL A 422 11.92 32.55 -11.59
CA VAL A 422 13.10 32.13 -12.37
C VAL A 422 12.87 30.84 -13.16
N GLU A 423 12.05 29.92 -12.64
CA GLU A 423 11.74 28.64 -13.28
C GLU A 423 10.63 28.75 -14.35
N GLU A 424 10.11 29.95 -14.63
CA GLU A 424 9.18 30.17 -15.74
C GLU A 424 9.85 29.94 -17.11
N PRO A 425 9.17 29.28 -18.07
CA PRO A 425 9.79 28.69 -19.26
C PRO A 425 10.42 29.67 -20.28
N ASN A 426 10.39 30.98 -20.06
CA ASN A 426 10.89 32.00 -20.97
C ASN A 426 11.92 32.96 -20.34
N MET A 427 12.37 32.72 -19.10
CA MET A 427 13.27 33.64 -18.42
C MET A 427 14.74 33.28 -18.65
N THR A 428 15.55 34.28 -19.02
CA THR A 428 17.01 34.14 -19.11
C THR A 428 17.62 34.37 -17.73
N ILE A 429 18.44 33.43 -17.28
CA ILE A 429 18.93 33.41 -15.90
C ILE A 429 20.33 34.03 -15.87
N GLU A 430 20.44 35.23 -15.31
CA GLU A 430 21.72 35.82 -14.95
C GLU A 430 22.12 35.35 -13.55
N GLU A 431 23.09 34.42 -13.46
CA GLU A 431 23.54 33.82 -12.19
C GLU A 431 23.98 34.88 -11.17
N ASP A 432 24.71 35.90 -11.60
CA ASP A 432 25.26 36.94 -10.71
C ASP A 432 24.17 37.86 -10.14
N ALA A 433 23.17 38.21 -10.96
CA ALA A 433 22.03 38.99 -10.52
C ALA A 433 21.17 38.21 -9.52
N LEU A 434 21.01 36.90 -9.74
CA LEU A 434 20.30 36.02 -8.83
C LEU A 434 21.03 35.86 -7.48
N ARG A 435 22.36 35.67 -7.51
CA ARG A 435 23.19 35.65 -6.29
C ARG A 435 23.07 36.96 -5.51
N ALA A 436 23.12 38.12 -6.19
CA ALA A 436 22.97 39.42 -5.55
C ALA A 436 21.60 39.60 -4.87
N LYS A 437 20.51 39.17 -5.53
CA LYS A 437 19.17 39.16 -4.92
C LYS A 437 19.10 38.28 -3.68
N MET A 438 19.71 37.09 -3.72
CA MET A 438 19.71 36.16 -2.58
C MET A 438 20.51 36.72 -1.38
N GLU A 439 21.62 37.40 -1.62
CA GLU A 439 22.38 38.08 -0.55
C GLU A 439 21.58 39.18 0.15
N ILE A 440 20.70 39.88 -0.56
CA ILE A 440 19.77 40.85 0.05
C ILE A 440 18.79 40.12 0.98
N CYS A 441 18.16 39.03 0.53
CA CYS A 441 17.26 38.22 1.37
C CYS A 441 17.95 37.72 2.66
N TYR A 442 19.21 37.28 2.56
CA TYR A 442 19.98 36.85 3.73
C TYR A 442 20.31 38.00 4.68
N GLY A 443 20.63 39.18 4.15
CA GLY A 443 20.85 40.39 4.95
C GLY A 443 19.59 40.81 5.72
N GLU A 444 18.44 40.82 5.05
CA GLU A 444 17.14 41.13 5.67
C GLU A 444 16.75 40.12 6.75
N TYR A 445 16.97 38.83 6.52
CA TYR A 445 16.77 37.79 7.51
C TYR A 445 17.55 38.08 8.81
N ARG A 446 18.86 38.35 8.68
CA ARG A 446 19.73 38.62 9.82
C ARG A 446 19.30 39.85 10.59
N GLN A 447 18.94 40.92 9.88
CA GLN A 447 18.48 42.16 10.47
C GLN A 447 17.17 41.99 11.24
N LYS A 448 16.17 41.31 10.64
CA LYS A 448 14.87 41.03 11.30
C LYS A 448 15.04 40.22 12.58
N VAL A 449 15.92 39.20 12.58
CA VAL A 449 16.24 38.42 13.78
C VAL A 449 16.90 39.29 14.86
N TRP A 450 17.87 40.13 14.47
CA TRP A 450 18.55 41.03 15.41
C TRP A 450 17.60 42.04 16.05
N ASP A 451 16.69 42.62 15.27
CA ASP A 451 15.73 43.61 15.76
C ASP A 451 14.75 43.00 16.78
N GLU A 452 14.28 41.76 16.57
CA GLU A 452 13.41 41.08 17.54
C GLU A 452 14.14 40.59 18.79
N VAL A 453 15.36 40.07 18.64
CA VAL A 453 16.20 39.67 19.78
C VAL A 453 16.60 40.91 20.61
N GLY A 454 16.82 42.05 19.95
CA GLY A 454 17.05 43.34 20.58
C GLY A 454 15.86 43.80 21.44
N LYS A 455 14.64 43.74 20.87
CA LYS A 455 13.39 44.11 21.57
C LYS A 455 13.08 43.23 22.77
N LEU A 456 13.17 41.90 22.62
CA LEU A 456 13.02 40.94 23.74
C LEU A 456 14.05 41.20 24.84
N GLY A 457 15.21 41.73 24.44
CA GLY A 457 16.30 42.06 25.32
C GLY A 457 16.19 43.39 26.07
N GLU A 458 15.38 44.31 25.60
CA GLU A 458 15.09 45.57 26.31
C GLU A 458 14.06 45.36 27.42
N GLU A 459 13.14 44.40 27.25
CA GLU A 459 12.15 44.02 28.26
C GLU A 459 12.74 43.15 29.39
N ALA A 460 13.78 42.36 29.10
CA ALA A 460 14.48 41.47 30.05
C ALA A 460 15.82 42.06 30.54
N GLN A 461 15.81 43.31 31.04
CA GLN A 461 17.01 43.90 31.65
C GLN A 461 17.19 43.39 33.10
N LYS A 462 17.91 42.26 33.30
CA LYS A 462 18.79 42.10 34.48
C LYS A 462 19.74 40.90 34.56
N ASP A 463 19.64 39.83 33.76
CA ASP A 463 20.44 38.61 34.02
C ASP A 463 21.55 38.32 32.99
N GLU A 464 22.69 37.80 33.49
CA GLU A 464 23.85 37.37 32.70
C GLU A 464 23.51 36.18 31.77
N ASN A 465 22.53 35.38 32.19
CA ASN A 465 21.96 34.28 31.40
C ASN A 465 21.29 34.76 30.09
N ASP A 466 20.71 35.97 30.08
CA ASP A 466 20.04 36.51 28.89
C ASP A 466 21.03 36.94 27.81
N LYS A 467 22.25 37.35 28.20
CA LYS A 467 23.31 37.66 27.22
C LYS A 467 23.80 36.39 26.51
N ALA A 468 23.95 35.29 27.25
CA ALA A 468 24.32 34.01 26.68
C ALA A 468 23.24 33.48 25.72
N ALA A 469 21.96 33.63 26.08
CA ALA A 469 20.84 33.25 25.21
C ALA A 469 20.81 34.05 23.89
N ARG A 470 21.10 35.36 23.93
CA ARG A 470 21.21 36.19 22.71
C ARG A 470 22.35 35.74 21.81
N TRP A 471 23.53 35.45 22.38
CA TRP A 471 24.68 34.97 21.63
C TRP A 471 24.40 33.63 20.94
N GLU A 472 23.77 32.69 21.63
CA GLU A 472 23.38 31.39 21.04
C GLU A 472 22.32 31.56 19.93
N THR A 473 21.39 32.50 20.10
CA THR A 473 20.37 32.82 19.09
C THR A 473 20.98 33.43 17.83
N ASP A 474 21.96 34.34 17.99
CA ASP A 474 22.70 34.94 16.88
C ASP A 474 23.54 33.89 16.13
N ARG A 475 24.27 33.05 16.86
CA ARG A 475 25.04 31.94 16.30
C ARG A 475 24.16 30.94 15.53
N LEU A 476 22.94 30.68 16.03
CA LEU A 476 21.97 29.85 15.34
C LEU A 476 21.50 30.51 14.03
N ALA A 477 21.21 31.81 14.04
CA ALA A 477 20.81 32.55 12.85
C ALA A 477 21.91 32.57 11.78
N GLU A 478 23.17 32.81 12.16
CA GLU A 478 24.32 32.75 11.25
C GLU A 478 24.45 31.36 10.61
N ARG A 479 24.28 30.29 11.41
CA ARG A 479 24.32 28.92 10.88
C ARG A 479 23.20 28.66 9.87
N LEU A 480 21.96 29.07 10.18
CA LEU A 480 20.82 28.87 9.30
C LEU A 480 20.95 29.67 7.99
N GLN A 481 21.51 30.88 8.07
CA GLN A 481 21.83 31.68 6.89
C GLN A 481 22.80 30.92 5.98
N GLU A 482 23.86 30.33 6.54
CA GLU A 482 24.81 29.55 5.77
C GLU A 482 24.18 28.25 5.21
N GLU A 483 23.32 27.58 5.98
CA GLU A 483 22.53 26.43 5.49
C GLU A 483 21.63 26.83 4.29
N MET A 484 20.97 28.01 4.35
CA MET A 484 20.16 28.55 3.24
C MET A 484 21.01 28.91 2.02
N ARG A 485 22.16 29.56 2.21
CA ARG A 485 23.08 29.89 1.12
C ARG A 485 23.56 28.64 0.39
N ASN A 486 23.95 27.61 1.12
CA ASN A 486 24.38 26.34 0.53
C ASN A 486 23.25 25.65 -0.26
N ALA A 487 22.02 25.65 0.25
CA ALA A 487 20.88 25.07 -0.47
C ALA A 487 20.51 25.86 -1.74
N VAL A 488 20.62 27.20 -1.71
CA VAL A 488 20.41 28.05 -2.90
C VAL A 488 21.50 27.84 -3.94
N GLU A 489 22.77 27.72 -3.55
CA GLU A 489 23.86 27.44 -4.50
C GLU A 489 23.62 26.10 -5.21
N ILE A 490 23.20 25.07 -4.47
CA ILE A 490 22.79 23.79 -5.06
C ILE A 490 21.64 24.02 -6.07
N TRP A 491 20.61 24.77 -5.69
CA TRP A 491 19.50 25.08 -6.60
C TRP A 491 19.96 25.83 -7.86
N ILE A 492 20.77 26.87 -7.76
CA ILE A 492 21.31 27.63 -8.91
C ILE A 492 22.05 26.70 -9.87
N GLN A 493 22.89 25.79 -9.35
CA GLN A 493 23.59 24.80 -10.16
C GLN A 493 22.66 23.84 -10.90
N HIS A 494 21.51 23.51 -10.31
CA HIS A 494 20.49 22.68 -10.97
C HIS A 494 19.82 23.44 -12.12
N VAL A 495 19.42 24.70 -11.90
CA VAL A 495 18.71 25.47 -12.91
C VAL A 495 19.63 25.87 -14.06
N THR A 496 20.93 26.10 -13.80
CA THR A 496 21.91 26.42 -14.86
C THR A 496 22.51 25.19 -15.53
N GLY A 497 22.04 23.99 -15.20
CA GLY A 497 22.42 22.73 -15.84
C GLY A 497 23.82 22.23 -15.48
N LYS A 498 24.48 22.82 -14.47
CA LYS A 498 25.80 22.41 -13.99
C LYS A 498 25.76 21.12 -13.15
N VAL A 499 24.60 20.80 -12.57
CA VAL A 499 24.37 19.59 -11.78
C VAL A 499 23.05 18.94 -12.19
N THR A 500 23.08 17.64 -12.49
CA THR A 500 21.86 16.86 -12.72
C THR A 500 21.12 16.65 -11.39
N PRO A 501 19.78 16.84 -11.34
CA PRO A 501 19.00 16.59 -10.13
C PRO A 501 19.32 15.22 -9.56
N ASN A 502 19.64 15.20 -8.26
CA ASN A 502 19.81 13.98 -7.46
C ASN A 502 18.74 13.00 -7.93
N ALA A 503 19.25 11.91 -8.50
CA ALA A 503 18.51 11.03 -9.39
C ALA A 503 17.13 10.72 -8.80
N LEU A 504 16.10 10.78 -9.65
CA LEU A 504 14.96 9.87 -9.52
C LEU A 504 15.53 8.55 -9.01
N VAL A 505 15.18 8.16 -7.78
CA VAL A 505 15.59 6.87 -7.24
C VAL A 505 15.23 5.87 -8.32
N LYS A 506 16.24 5.34 -9.03
CA LYS A 506 16.01 4.37 -10.09
C LYS A 506 15.35 3.18 -9.40
N GLN A 507 14.05 3.06 -9.62
CA GLN A 507 13.20 2.01 -9.07
C GLN A 507 13.61 0.64 -9.59
#